data_AF-A0A2W4WVP1-F1
#
_entry.id   AF-A0A2W4WVP1-F1
#
_cell.length_a   1.000
_cell.length_b   1.000
_cell.length_c   1.000
_cell.angle_alpha   90.00
_cell.angle_beta   90.00
_cell.angle_gamma   90.00
#
_symmetry.space_group_name_H-M   'P 1'
#
loop_
_entity.id
_entity.type
_entity.pdbx_description
1 polymer ?
#
loop_
_entity_poly.entity_id
_entity_poly.type
_entity_poly.pdbx_seq_one_letter_code
_entity_poly.pdbx_strand_id
1 'polypeptide(L)'
;MNGAVNSSANGSVNGSVNGSVNGSLRNWFSSVSTYAEMSPDLAIRQQVNQQMQGRTRRVLSAAEWGKLFCRTERAYPLLAFVYQRFGLCSGLEFGRVRPGDRLNDDLHFPLVCWFDWATTFCEDFFQRFGVDLSDRFDETAFETIDELIEFLIEQVVPQEVALSQGRRTR
;
A
#
# COMPACT_ATOMS: atom_id res chain seq x y z
N MET A 1 -17.35 -42.42 -53.92
CA MET A 1 -18.31 -41.90 -52.92
C MET A 1 -18.07 -42.66 -51.63
N ASN A 2 -17.91 -41.97 -50.49
CA ASN A 2 -17.89 -42.50 -49.12
C ASN A 2 -16.74 -43.52 -48.81
N GLY A 3 -16.23 -43.63 -47.58
CA GLY A 3 -16.43 -42.85 -46.36
C GLY A 3 -15.44 -43.27 -45.25
N ALA A 4 -15.31 -42.45 -44.20
CA ALA A 4 -14.50 -42.72 -42.99
C ALA A 4 -15.10 -43.89 -42.16
N VAL A 5 -14.49 -44.48 -41.11
CA VAL A 5 -13.48 -44.09 -40.09
C VAL A 5 -12.52 -45.32 -39.83
N ASN A 6 -11.57 -45.41 -38.86
CA ASN A 6 -11.32 -44.66 -37.62
C ASN A 6 -9.87 -44.71 -37.09
N SER A 7 -9.34 -43.53 -36.71
CA SER A 7 -8.56 -43.17 -35.51
C SER A 7 -7.69 -44.16 -34.72
N SER A 8 -6.41 -43.76 -34.55
CA SER A 8 -5.59 -43.99 -33.35
C SER A 8 -4.90 -42.67 -32.96
N ALA A 9 -5.00 -42.25 -31.71
CA ALA A 9 -4.55 -40.92 -31.27
C ALA A 9 -3.14 -40.93 -30.67
N ASN A 10 -2.37 -39.86 -30.90
CA ASN A 10 -1.38 -39.39 -29.92
C ASN A 10 -1.02 -37.89 -30.12
N GLY A 11 -1.93 -36.99 -29.75
CA GLY A 11 -1.68 -35.55 -29.73
C GLY A 11 -1.02 -35.12 -28.42
N SER A 12 0.31 -35.05 -28.38
CA SER A 12 1.02 -34.55 -27.20
C SER A 12 0.90 -33.03 -27.09
N VAL A 13 0.01 -32.56 -26.21
CA VAL A 13 -0.20 -31.14 -25.95
C VAL A 13 0.85 -30.65 -24.95
N ASN A 14 1.87 -29.93 -25.43
CA ASN A 14 2.88 -29.33 -24.57
C ASN A 14 3.06 -27.84 -24.88
N GLY A 15 2.10 -27.05 -24.39
CA GLY A 15 2.12 -25.58 -24.51
C GLY A 15 3.13 -24.96 -23.56
N SER A 16 4.34 -24.68 -24.05
CA SER A 16 5.35 -23.95 -23.28
C SER A 16 5.12 -22.44 -23.42
N VAL A 17 4.44 -21.84 -22.42
CA VAL A 17 4.09 -20.41 -22.40
C VAL A 17 5.35 -19.58 -22.10
N ASN A 18 6.15 -19.32 -23.13
CA ASN A 18 7.40 -18.56 -23.02
C ASN A 18 7.25 -17.14 -23.60
N GLY A 19 6.31 -16.38 -23.03
CA GLY A 19 5.96 -15.02 -23.45
C GLY A 19 6.28 -13.97 -22.38
N SER A 20 7.04 -12.95 -22.76
CA SER A 20 7.12 -11.63 -22.11
C SER A 20 7.29 -11.55 -20.58
N VAL A 21 8.44 -11.98 -20.07
CA VAL A 21 9.02 -11.40 -18.82
C VAL A 21 10.17 -10.42 -19.08
N ASN A 22 10.70 -10.37 -20.31
CA ASN A 22 11.93 -9.63 -20.63
C ASN A 22 11.71 -8.20 -21.17
N GLY A 23 10.44 -7.75 -21.26
CA GLY A 23 10.09 -6.40 -21.71
C GLY A 23 10.11 -5.35 -20.59
N SER A 24 9.53 -5.70 -19.43
CA SER A 24 9.39 -4.78 -18.28
C SER A 24 10.73 -4.25 -17.78
N LEU A 25 11.69 -5.16 -17.54
CA LEU A 25 13.02 -4.82 -17.03
C LEU A 25 13.79 -3.85 -17.95
N ARG A 26 13.64 -3.96 -19.28
CA ARG A 26 14.31 -3.06 -20.23
C ARG A 26 13.71 -1.66 -20.24
N ASN A 27 12.39 -1.52 -20.14
CA ASN A 27 11.76 -0.21 -20.00
C ASN A 27 12.14 0.47 -18.67
N TRP A 28 12.24 -0.29 -17.58
CA TRP A 28 12.64 0.21 -16.26
C TRP A 28 14.02 0.88 -16.29
N PHE A 29 15.05 0.22 -16.84
CA PHE A 29 16.39 0.81 -16.91
C PHE A 29 16.48 2.05 -17.81
N SER A 30 15.59 2.22 -18.81
CA SER A 30 15.54 3.43 -19.65
C SER A 30 14.79 4.59 -19.01
N SER A 31 13.83 4.35 -18.09
CA SER A 31 13.18 5.42 -17.33
C SER A 31 13.97 5.85 -16.10
N VAL A 32 14.76 4.95 -15.50
CA VAL A 32 15.60 5.20 -14.31
C VAL A 32 16.51 6.43 -14.44
N SER A 33 17.05 6.76 -15.62
CA SER A 33 17.89 7.96 -15.80
C SER A 33 17.14 9.28 -15.67
N THR A 34 15.81 9.30 -15.84
CA THR A 34 14.95 10.47 -15.61
C THR A 34 14.26 10.38 -14.24
N TYR A 35 13.95 9.17 -13.77
CA TYR A 35 13.48 8.91 -12.41
C TYR A 35 14.51 9.30 -11.33
N ALA A 36 15.81 9.22 -11.64
CA ALA A 36 16.89 9.59 -10.71
C ALA A 36 16.83 11.07 -10.28
N GLU A 37 16.37 11.97 -11.15
CA GLU A 37 16.17 13.40 -10.84
C GLU A 37 14.91 13.65 -10.00
N MET A 38 14.03 12.65 -9.88
CA MET A 38 12.82 12.65 -9.03
C MET A 38 12.96 11.69 -7.84
N SER A 39 14.19 11.55 -7.31
CA SER A 39 14.49 10.69 -6.17
C SER A 39 14.11 11.35 -4.83
N PRO A 40 13.76 10.54 -3.80
CA PRO A 40 13.40 11.05 -2.47
C PRO A 40 14.53 11.86 -1.83
N ASP A 41 14.20 12.92 -1.10
CA ASP A 41 15.19 13.73 -0.38
C ASP A 41 15.82 12.91 0.76
N LEU A 42 17.04 12.42 0.51
CA LEU A 42 17.80 11.60 1.44
C LEU A 42 18.32 12.39 2.66
N ALA A 43 18.43 13.72 2.59
CA ALA A 43 18.84 14.56 3.70
C ALA A 43 17.67 14.79 4.67
N ILE A 44 16.48 15.13 4.14
CA ILE A 44 15.24 15.23 4.92
C ILE A 44 14.89 13.85 5.53
N ARG A 45 15.00 12.76 4.76
CA ARG A 45 14.79 11.38 5.24
C ARG A 45 15.72 11.03 6.40
N GLN A 46 16.99 11.47 6.36
CA GLN A 46 17.93 11.30 7.48
C GLN A 46 17.55 12.18 8.68
N GLN A 47 17.20 13.46 8.45
CA GLN A 47 16.78 14.39 9.48
C GLN A 47 15.54 13.89 10.25
N VAL A 48 14.49 13.46 9.56
CA VAL A 48 13.24 12.96 10.17
C VAL A 48 13.50 11.70 11.01
N ASN A 49 14.30 10.75 10.48
CA ASN A 49 14.71 9.56 11.24
C ASN A 49 15.51 9.92 12.51
N GLN A 50 16.48 10.83 12.41
CA GLN A 50 17.25 11.33 13.56
C GLN A 50 16.37 12.06 14.57
N GLN A 51 15.39 12.84 14.12
CA GLN A 51 14.44 13.55 14.98
C GLN A 51 13.52 12.57 15.74
N MET A 52 13.00 11.54 15.06
CA MET A 52 12.22 10.47 15.70
C MET A 52 13.05 9.69 16.74
N GLN A 53 14.33 9.46 16.47
CA GLN A 53 15.27 8.84 17.41
C GLN A 53 15.56 9.76 18.61
N GLY A 54 15.80 11.05 18.38
CA GLY A 54 16.05 12.07 19.40
C GLY A 54 14.84 12.37 20.31
N ARG A 55 13.60 12.18 19.80
CA ARG A 55 12.36 12.16 20.61
C ARG A 55 12.23 10.90 21.50
N THR A 56 13.30 10.10 21.67
CA THR A 56 13.38 8.86 22.47
C THR A 56 12.30 7.83 22.12
N ARG A 57 11.79 7.84 20.88
CA ARG A 57 10.70 6.95 20.48
C ARG A 57 11.21 5.52 20.26
N ARG A 58 10.80 4.58 21.12
CA ARG A 58 11.03 3.15 20.93
C ARG A 58 10.49 2.69 19.56
N VAL A 59 11.25 1.85 18.86
CA VAL A 59 10.79 1.13 17.67
C VAL A 59 9.72 0.11 18.07
N LEU A 60 8.55 0.22 17.46
CA LEU A 60 7.47 -0.74 17.59
C LEU A 60 7.49 -1.73 16.42
N SER A 61 7.26 -3.01 16.69
CA SER A 61 6.93 -3.97 15.63
C SER A 61 5.57 -3.61 14.98
N ALA A 62 5.29 -4.09 13.78
CA ALA A 62 4.01 -3.81 13.09
C ALA A 62 2.77 -4.15 13.94
N ALA A 63 2.84 -5.21 14.75
CA ALA A 63 1.76 -5.64 15.64
C ALA A 63 1.66 -4.82 16.96
N GLU A 64 2.72 -4.10 17.35
CA GLU A 64 2.67 -3.11 18.43
C GLU A 64 2.24 -1.73 17.89
N TRP A 65 2.68 -1.39 16.68
CA TRP A 65 2.36 -0.14 16.00
C TRP A 65 0.88 -0.07 15.63
N GLY A 66 0.29 -1.15 15.06
CA GLY A 66 -1.13 -1.18 14.74
C GLY A 66 -2.06 -1.00 15.95
N LYS A 67 -1.61 -1.38 17.15
CA LYS A 67 -2.35 -1.18 18.41
C LYS A 67 -2.42 0.27 18.88
N LEU A 68 -1.66 1.19 18.25
CA LEU A 68 -1.81 2.63 18.48
C LEU A 68 -3.11 3.17 17.85
N PHE A 69 -3.48 2.63 16.69
CA PHE A 69 -4.58 3.13 15.85
C PHE A 69 -5.89 2.35 16.07
N CYS A 70 -5.82 1.02 16.19
CA CYS A 70 -7.02 0.21 16.32
C CYS A 70 -6.86 -0.96 17.30
N ARG A 71 -7.94 -1.23 18.05
CA ARG A 71 -8.07 -2.44 18.89
C ARG A 71 -8.75 -3.60 18.17
N THR A 72 -9.34 -3.35 17.00
CA THR A 72 -10.12 -4.32 16.23
C THR A 72 -9.21 -5.11 15.30
N GLU A 73 -9.08 -6.41 15.53
CA GLU A 73 -8.13 -7.26 14.78
C GLU A 73 -8.42 -7.33 13.27
N ARG A 74 -9.67 -7.03 12.85
CA ARG A 74 -10.06 -6.86 11.43
C ARG A 74 -9.19 -5.84 10.69
N ALA A 75 -8.67 -4.82 11.38
CA ALA A 75 -7.81 -3.79 10.78
C ALA A 75 -6.32 -4.19 10.71
N TYR A 76 -5.87 -5.23 11.42
CA TYR A 76 -4.45 -5.59 11.46
C TYR A 76 -3.83 -5.96 10.09
N PRO A 77 -4.53 -6.62 9.14
CA PRO A 77 -4.00 -6.85 7.78
C PRO A 77 -3.72 -5.55 7.01
N LEU A 78 -4.55 -4.52 7.20
CA LEU A 78 -4.35 -3.19 6.65
C LEU A 78 -3.19 -2.48 7.36
N LEU A 79 -3.19 -2.43 8.69
CA LEU A 79 -2.15 -1.73 9.46
C LEU A 79 -0.75 -2.33 9.23
N ALA A 80 -0.66 -3.66 9.05
CA ALA A 80 0.58 -4.32 8.66
C ALA A 80 1.01 -4.00 7.21
N PHE A 81 0.06 -3.88 6.28
CA PHE A 81 0.32 -3.45 4.90
C PHE A 81 0.83 -2.01 4.86
N VAL A 82 0.16 -1.07 5.54
CA VAL A 82 0.56 0.35 5.58
C VAL A 82 1.93 0.51 6.22
N TYR A 83 2.17 -0.14 7.37
CA TYR A 83 3.49 -0.17 8.02
C TYR A 83 4.61 -0.60 7.05
N GLN A 84 4.36 -1.61 6.21
CA GLN A 84 5.33 -2.12 5.25
C GLN A 84 5.50 -1.22 4.03
N ARG A 85 4.41 -0.79 3.36
CA ARG A 85 4.48 0.07 2.16
C ARG A 85 5.04 1.44 2.50
N PHE A 86 4.55 2.11 3.55
CA PHE A 86 5.05 3.43 3.94
C PHE A 86 6.49 3.38 4.45
N GLY A 87 6.89 2.35 5.21
CA GLY A 87 8.30 2.16 5.56
C GLY A 87 9.21 1.96 4.34
N LEU A 88 8.72 1.27 3.30
CA LEU A 88 9.47 1.00 2.07
C LEU A 88 9.60 2.21 1.15
N CYS A 89 8.51 2.97 0.91
CA CYS A 89 8.56 4.13 0.01
C CYS A 89 9.24 5.35 0.64
N SER A 90 8.95 5.65 1.91
CA SER A 90 9.49 6.82 2.63
C SER A 90 10.91 6.62 3.15
N GLY A 91 11.37 5.37 3.30
CA GLY A 91 12.63 5.05 3.97
C GLY A 91 12.70 5.52 5.44
N LEU A 92 11.55 5.83 6.05
CA LEU A 92 11.45 6.14 7.47
C LEU A 92 11.40 4.86 8.32
N GLU A 93 11.94 4.92 9.52
CA GLU A 93 11.90 3.86 10.51
C GLU A 93 10.49 3.76 11.12
N PHE A 94 9.52 3.31 10.33
CA PHE A 94 8.07 3.56 10.51
C PHE A 94 7.51 3.09 11.87
N GLY A 95 8.15 2.12 12.53
CA GLY A 95 7.86 1.77 13.93
C GLY A 95 8.09 2.88 14.96
N ARG A 96 8.68 4.03 14.59
CA ARG A 96 8.79 5.26 15.40
C ARG A 96 7.74 6.34 15.05
N VAL A 97 7.01 6.19 13.95
CA VAL A 97 5.88 7.06 13.58
C VAL A 97 4.73 6.83 14.57
N ARG A 98 3.96 7.87 14.86
CA ARG A 98 2.86 7.92 15.83
C ARG A 98 1.62 8.58 15.21
N PRO A 99 0.41 8.29 15.75
CA PRO A 99 -0.84 8.89 15.32
C PRO A 99 -0.77 10.41 15.05
N GLY A 100 -0.43 11.20 16.07
CA GLY A 100 -0.32 12.66 15.97
C GLY A 100 0.99 13.18 15.38
N ASP A 101 1.71 12.40 14.56
CA ASP A 101 2.75 12.96 13.70
C ASP A 101 2.11 13.63 12.48
N ARG A 102 2.47 14.88 12.19
CA ARG A 102 1.91 15.63 11.07
C ARG A 102 2.61 15.25 9.76
N LEU A 103 1.84 14.82 8.76
CA LEU A 103 2.34 14.24 7.50
C LEU A 103 3.34 15.15 6.79
N ASN A 104 2.97 16.41 6.60
CA ASN A 104 3.78 17.38 5.88
C ASN A 104 4.84 18.08 6.76
N ASP A 105 4.62 18.17 8.07
CA ASP A 105 5.39 19.06 8.96
C ASP A 105 6.29 18.34 10.00
N ASP A 106 5.94 17.14 10.47
CA ASP A 106 6.83 16.30 11.29
C ASP A 106 7.60 15.29 10.44
N LEU A 107 6.95 14.73 9.41
CA LEU A 107 7.47 13.62 8.62
C LEU A 107 7.98 14.04 7.24
N HIS A 108 7.59 15.23 6.77
CA HIS A 108 7.82 15.70 5.40
C HIS A 108 7.50 14.63 4.34
N PHE A 109 6.39 13.91 4.55
CA PHE A 109 6.15 12.58 3.96
C PHE A 109 6.25 12.55 2.42
N PRO A 110 5.68 13.51 1.66
CA PRO A 110 5.85 13.54 0.20
C PRO A 110 7.29 13.77 -0.27
N LEU A 111 8.14 14.45 0.52
CA LEU A 111 9.53 14.74 0.17
C LEU A 111 10.48 13.57 0.46
N VAL A 112 10.18 12.77 1.49
CA VAL A 112 10.97 11.57 1.83
C VAL A 112 10.51 10.33 1.05
N CYS A 113 9.35 10.38 0.40
CA CYS A 113 8.84 9.35 -0.50
C CYS A 113 9.35 9.52 -1.94
N TRP A 114 9.20 8.47 -2.76
CA TRP A 114 9.31 8.60 -4.22
C TRP A 114 8.15 9.46 -4.75
N PHE A 115 8.37 10.21 -5.83
CA PHE A 115 7.37 11.18 -6.31
C PHE A 115 6.02 10.56 -6.72
N ASP A 116 6.01 9.28 -7.09
CA ASP A 116 4.83 8.52 -7.53
C ASP A 116 4.08 7.81 -6.38
N TRP A 117 4.56 7.94 -5.13
CA TRP A 117 4.17 7.08 -4.01
C TRP A 117 2.67 6.93 -3.77
N ALA A 118 1.88 8.00 -3.97
CA ALA A 118 0.43 7.99 -3.77
C ALA A 118 -0.25 7.08 -4.81
N THR A 119 0.17 7.21 -6.08
CA THR A 119 -0.26 6.34 -7.18
C THR A 119 0.15 4.90 -6.92
N THR A 120 1.43 4.64 -6.62
CA THR A 120 1.92 3.27 -6.33
C THR A 120 1.14 2.64 -5.17
N PHE A 121 0.91 3.40 -4.10
CA PHE A 121 0.17 2.95 -2.92
C PHE A 121 -1.29 2.62 -3.25
N CYS A 122 -1.96 3.44 -4.06
CA CYS A 122 -3.33 3.16 -4.49
C CYS A 122 -3.41 1.87 -5.34
N GLU A 123 -2.45 1.66 -6.26
CA GLU A 123 -2.35 0.41 -7.03
C GLU A 123 -2.10 -0.81 -6.13
N ASP A 124 -1.16 -0.72 -5.17
CA ASP A 124 -0.90 -1.77 -4.19
C ASP A 124 -2.13 -2.08 -3.34
N PHE A 125 -2.87 -1.03 -2.92
CA PHE A 125 -4.04 -1.13 -2.05
C PHE A 125 -5.19 -1.81 -2.78
N PHE A 126 -5.44 -1.44 -4.05
CA PHE A 126 -6.40 -2.11 -4.91
C PHE A 126 -6.03 -3.58 -5.13
N GLN A 127 -4.77 -3.89 -5.45
CA GLN A 127 -4.29 -5.27 -5.58
C GLN A 127 -4.42 -6.09 -4.28
N ARG A 128 -4.30 -5.44 -3.10
CA ARG A 128 -4.31 -6.11 -1.80
C ARG A 128 -5.69 -6.30 -1.19
N PHE A 129 -6.59 -5.33 -1.36
CA PHE A 129 -7.90 -5.27 -0.69
C PHE A 129 -9.10 -5.25 -1.65
N GLY A 130 -8.88 -5.07 -2.97
CA GLY A 130 -9.95 -4.99 -3.97
C GLY A 130 -10.75 -3.68 -3.94
N VAL A 131 -10.25 -2.65 -3.25
CA VAL A 131 -10.89 -1.35 -3.07
C VAL A 131 -10.09 -0.29 -3.82
N ASP A 132 -10.74 0.46 -4.69
CA ASP A 132 -10.12 1.56 -5.42
C ASP A 132 -10.10 2.84 -4.56
N LEU A 133 -8.94 3.49 -4.53
CA LEU A 133 -8.68 4.73 -3.82
C LEU A 133 -8.42 5.91 -4.76
N SER A 134 -8.19 5.68 -6.06
CA SER A 134 -7.64 6.68 -7.00
C SER A 134 -8.46 7.98 -7.10
N ASP A 135 -9.79 7.88 -7.14
CA ASP A 135 -10.70 9.04 -7.17
C ASP A 135 -10.89 9.74 -5.81
N ARG A 136 -10.29 9.23 -4.72
CA ARG A 136 -10.67 9.58 -3.34
C ARG A 136 -9.51 9.74 -2.36
N PHE A 137 -8.28 9.43 -2.77
CA PHE A 137 -7.07 9.62 -1.99
C PHE A 137 -6.43 10.95 -2.39
N ASP A 138 -6.43 11.89 -1.45
CA ASP A 138 -5.75 13.18 -1.56
C ASP A 138 -4.82 13.30 -0.36
N GLU A 139 -3.52 13.17 -0.55
CA GLU A 139 -2.54 13.27 0.54
C GLU A 139 -2.49 14.65 1.22
N THR A 140 -3.10 15.69 0.62
CA THR A 140 -3.22 17.03 1.21
C THR A 140 -4.43 17.16 2.13
N ALA A 141 -5.38 16.22 2.08
CA ALA A 141 -6.57 16.18 2.93
C ALA A 141 -6.30 15.66 4.35
N PHE A 142 -5.11 15.11 4.62
CA PHE A 142 -4.72 14.56 5.92
C PHE A 142 -3.62 15.41 6.57
N GLU A 143 -3.89 15.96 7.76
CA GLU A 143 -2.87 16.65 8.56
C GLU A 143 -2.03 15.62 9.34
N THR A 144 -2.65 14.60 9.92
CA THR A 144 -1.97 13.59 10.77
C THR A 144 -1.99 12.18 10.20
N ILE A 145 -1.07 11.33 10.70
CA ILE A 145 -1.06 9.90 10.40
C ILE A 145 -2.31 9.19 10.96
N ASP A 146 -2.92 9.68 12.04
CA ASP A 146 -4.17 9.11 12.58
C ASP A 146 -5.31 9.25 11.57
N GLU A 147 -5.57 10.46 11.05
CA GLU A 147 -6.61 10.74 10.05
C GLU A 147 -6.46 9.89 8.78
N LEU A 148 -5.23 9.79 8.28
CA LEU A 148 -4.89 8.94 7.12
C LEU A 148 -5.19 7.46 7.41
N ILE A 149 -4.88 6.97 8.62
CA ILE A 149 -5.13 5.58 9.00
C ILE A 149 -6.62 5.32 9.25
N GLU A 150 -7.35 6.25 9.87
CA GLU A 150 -8.80 6.15 10.04
C GLU A 150 -9.51 6.07 8.68
N PHE A 151 -9.19 6.99 7.75
CA PHE A 151 -9.73 6.97 6.38
C PHE A 151 -9.51 5.61 5.70
N LEU A 152 -8.29 5.07 5.76
CA LEU A 152 -7.95 3.78 5.14
C LEU A 152 -8.67 2.60 5.84
N ILE A 153 -8.88 2.67 7.16
CA ILE A 153 -9.65 1.67 7.91
C ILE A 153 -11.11 1.65 7.43
N GLU A 154 -11.73 2.82 7.25
CA GLU A 154 -13.12 2.89 6.75
C GLU A 154 -13.29 2.30 5.34
N GLN A 155 -12.24 2.32 4.51
CA GLN A 155 -12.29 1.72 3.17
C GLN A 155 -12.27 0.18 3.18
N VAL A 156 -11.66 -0.45 4.19
CA VAL A 156 -11.45 -1.92 4.25
C VAL A 156 -12.33 -2.60 5.29
N VAL A 157 -12.70 -1.88 6.35
CA VAL A 157 -13.59 -2.32 7.41
C VAL A 157 -14.81 -1.40 7.43
N PRO A 158 -15.82 -1.67 6.58
CA PRO A 158 -17.07 -0.91 6.60
C PRO A 158 -17.64 -0.91 8.02
N GLN A 159 -18.03 0.27 8.51
CA GLN A 159 -18.81 0.36 9.74
C GLN A 159 -20.08 -0.47 9.55
N GLU A 160 -20.36 -1.42 10.45
CA GLU A 160 -21.60 -2.21 10.44
C GLU A 160 -22.78 -1.29 10.83
N VAL A 161 -23.27 -0.51 9.87
CA VAL A 161 -24.41 0.39 10.02
C VAL A 161 -25.57 -0.39 10.62
N ALA A 162 -26.03 0.04 11.80
CA ALA A 162 -26.79 -0.80 12.71
C ALA A 162 -28.17 -1.22 12.18
N LEU A 163 -28.23 -2.36 11.46
CA LEU A 163 -29.45 -3.03 11.00
C LEU A 163 -30.26 -3.68 12.15
N SER A 164 -30.26 -3.05 13.33
CA SER A 164 -30.89 -3.51 14.58
C SER A 164 -32.05 -2.62 15.06
N GLN A 165 -32.37 -1.52 14.36
CA GLN A 165 -33.61 -0.76 14.58
C GLN A 165 -34.39 -0.61 13.27
N GLY A 166 -35.50 -1.34 13.15
CA GLY A 166 -36.39 -1.29 11.98
C GLY A 166 -37.39 -2.45 11.91
N ARG A 167 -36.97 -3.67 12.26
CA ARG A 167 -37.90 -4.82 12.41
C ARG A 167 -38.58 -4.82 13.78
N ARG A 168 -39.58 -3.96 13.95
CA ARG A 168 -40.72 -4.22 14.85
C ARG A 168 -42.01 -4.31 14.03
N THR A 169 -42.33 -5.54 13.65
CA THR A 169 -43.64 -5.90 13.10
C THR A 169 -44.69 -5.91 14.21
N ARG A 170 -45.65 -5.00 14.15
CA ARG A 170 -47.10 -5.29 14.25
C ARG A 170 -47.91 -4.03 13.96
#